data_AF-A0A848Y0Y8-F1
#
_entry.id   AF-A0A848Y0Y8-F1
#
_cell.length_a   1.000
_cell.length_b   1.000
_cell.length_c   1.000
_cell.angle_alpha   90.00
_cell.angle_beta   90.00
_cell.angle_gamma   90.00
#
_symmetry.space_group_name_H-M   'P 1'
#
loop_
_entity.id
_entity.type
_entity.pdbx_description
1 polymer ?
#
loop_
_entity_poly.entity_id
_entity_poly.type
_entity_poly.pdbx_seq_one_letter_code
_entity_poly.pdbx_strand_id
1 'polypeptide(L)'
;PSEGTVYVQAPNPFLDLIGPMDTTRVGVAVGQGRLTVAATPTLPRHRHQYDRFVNHPPYRVERPGEGPVGYIDLDIAPPVVIDLDPSPIRLVPGENTIPVQVQTYDPEAEAMLLMLTVMPGDYEGDLIHDELLEVVAEATEATFQFMLPDTIAPGSYQVMVRAVTDPESRSAEPFLALTNNRSYAVTRPAAVLPDVSVTEGLRVGFVRSYDQVTENALRAMGAEVVVLDSTALATRDLSDLDAIVLDIRAYLVRADLRQYNARLLDWVRSGGHLVVGYHKTFEWNPGQTSGGFFGEVIDVPDEGFAPYPLMLGRDRVTFEDAPVTLLQPEHVLFRLPHAITPADWDGWVQERGLYFPATYDDRYTELLAMSDPGEGPLRGSLLLADVGEGTYLYTALGWYRQLEALNPGAWRLFANLVSYPRTDPAPVGERGRGH
;
A
#
# COMPACT_ATOMS: atom_id res chain seq x y z
N PRO A 1 6.81 3.11 39.76
CA PRO A 1 8.03 3.28 38.96
C PRO A 1 8.28 2.03 38.11
N SER A 2 7.53 1.93 37.03
CA SER A 2 7.85 1.20 35.81
C SER A 2 6.81 1.68 34.82
N GLU A 3 7.21 2.58 33.93
CA GLU A 3 6.48 2.83 32.69
C GLU A 3 6.35 1.47 31.99
N GLY A 4 5.15 0.93 31.93
CA GLY A 4 4.92 -0.40 31.39
C GLY A 4 3.45 -0.56 31.09
N THR A 5 3.15 -0.75 29.81
CA THR A 5 1.84 -1.11 29.30
C THR A 5 1.45 -2.49 29.82
N VAL A 6 0.23 -2.64 30.34
CA VAL A 6 -0.31 -3.92 30.79
C VAL A 6 -1.12 -4.52 29.64
N TYR A 7 -0.75 -5.72 29.18
CA TYR A 7 -1.51 -6.44 28.17
C TYR A 7 -2.54 -7.37 28.81
N VAL A 8 -3.79 -7.29 28.36
CA VAL A 8 -4.85 -8.24 28.74
C VAL A 8 -5.19 -9.10 27.53
N GLN A 9 -4.93 -10.40 27.66
CA GLN A 9 -5.27 -11.40 26.65
C GLN A 9 -6.79 -11.50 26.50
N ALA A 10 -7.30 -11.19 25.30
CA ALA A 10 -8.69 -11.46 24.95
C ALA A 10 -8.79 -12.65 23.99
N PRO A 11 -9.83 -13.49 24.12
CA PRO A 11 -10.10 -14.55 23.15
C PRO A 11 -10.43 -13.97 21.76
N ASN A 12 -10.09 -14.72 20.71
CA ASN A 12 -10.28 -14.30 19.32
C ASN A 12 -11.79 -14.09 19.02
N PRO A 13 -12.23 -12.87 18.64
CA PRO A 13 -13.64 -12.56 18.45
C PRO A 13 -14.26 -13.18 17.17
N PHE A 14 -13.54 -14.02 16.43
CA PHE A 14 -14.04 -14.69 15.22
C PHE A 14 -14.60 -16.11 15.44
N LEU A 15 -14.54 -16.64 16.67
CA LEU A 15 -15.07 -17.97 17.03
C LEU A 15 -16.40 -17.89 17.80
N ASP A 16 -17.30 -16.99 17.39
CA ASP A 16 -18.69 -17.02 17.86
C ASP A 16 -19.44 -18.12 17.11
N LEU A 17 -19.46 -19.36 17.65
CA LEU A 17 -20.57 -20.29 17.44
C LEU A 17 -20.63 -21.55 18.33
N ILE A 18 -19.66 -21.86 19.20
CA ILE A 18 -19.74 -23.12 19.99
C ILE A 18 -19.29 -22.94 21.46
N GLY A 19 -20.28 -22.90 22.36
CA GLY A 19 -20.15 -23.32 23.76
C GLY A 19 -19.73 -22.26 24.81
N PRO A 20 -20.05 -22.48 26.10
CA PRO A 20 -19.68 -21.58 27.19
C PRO A 20 -18.16 -21.59 27.42
N MET A 21 -17.54 -20.41 27.37
CA MET A 21 -16.11 -20.22 27.62
C MET A 21 -15.74 -20.35 29.11
N ASP A 22 -14.64 -21.03 29.39
CA ASP A 22 -13.93 -20.97 30.68
C ASP A 22 -12.99 -19.74 30.67
N THR A 23 -13.36 -18.70 31.41
CA THR A 23 -12.70 -17.37 31.41
C THR A 23 -11.64 -17.21 32.50
N THR A 24 -11.12 -18.30 33.07
CA THR A 24 -10.33 -18.24 34.32
C THR A 24 -8.84 -17.88 34.18
N ARG A 25 -8.32 -17.53 32.99
CA ARG A 25 -6.87 -17.27 32.83
C ARG A 25 -6.60 -16.06 31.95
N VAL A 26 -6.03 -15.01 32.54
CA VAL A 26 -5.49 -13.82 31.87
C VAL A 26 -4.05 -13.62 32.38
N GLY A 27 -3.07 -13.72 31.48
CA GLY A 27 -1.66 -13.44 31.79
C GLY A 27 -1.32 -11.97 31.54
N VAL A 28 -0.46 -11.41 32.38
CA VAL A 28 0.06 -10.03 32.31
C VAL A 28 1.58 -10.09 32.41
N ALA A 29 2.30 -9.31 31.61
CA ALA A 29 3.73 -9.06 31.83
C ALA A 29 4.06 -7.57 31.88
N VAL A 30 4.32 -7.07 33.09
CA VAL A 30 5.39 -6.11 33.38
C VAL A 30 5.89 -6.43 34.79
N GLY A 31 7.20 -6.72 34.94
CA GLY A 31 7.90 -6.74 36.23
C GLY A 31 7.27 -7.59 37.34
N GLN A 32 7.66 -8.86 37.46
CA GLN A 32 7.40 -9.77 38.60
C GLN A 32 6.04 -9.57 39.33
N GLY A 33 4.92 -9.86 38.65
CA GLY A 33 3.62 -9.95 39.31
C GLY A 33 2.50 -10.44 38.39
N ARG A 34 1.65 -11.36 38.89
CA ARG A 34 0.40 -11.81 38.24
C ARG A 34 -0.76 -10.93 38.71
N LEU A 35 -1.61 -10.47 37.79
CA LEU A 35 -2.91 -9.86 38.10
C LEU A 35 -4.04 -10.82 37.71
N THR A 36 -4.76 -11.33 38.70
CA THR A 36 -5.99 -12.12 38.47
C THR A 36 -7.16 -11.16 38.28
N VAL A 37 -7.66 -11.02 37.05
CA VAL A 37 -8.85 -10.19 36.79
C VAL A 37 -10.09 -11.01 37.17
N ALA A 38 -10.84 -10.56 38.19
CA ALA A 38 -12.02 -11.26 38.70
C ALA A 38 -13.29 -11.08 37.84
N ALA A 39 -13.19 -10.43 36.68
CA ALA A 39 -14.30 -10.11 35.79
C ALA A 39 -13.93 -10.28 34.32
N THR A 40 -14.87 -10.80 33.52
CA THR A 40 -14.74 -10.92 32.07
C THR A 40 -14.68 -9.53 31.43
N PRO A 41 -13.62 -9.17 30.68
CA PRO A 41 -13.57 -7.89 29.96
C PRO A 41 -14.70 -7.81 28.93
N THR A 42 -15.45 -6.70 28.91
CA THR A 42 -16.45 -6.44 27.87
C THR A 42 -15.79 -5.71 26.70
N LEU A 43 -15.75 -6.33 25.51
CA LEU A 43 -15.27 -5.68 24.28
C LEU A 43 -16.30 -4.63 23.78
N PRO A 44 -15.86 -3.50 23.22
CA PRO A 44 -16.76 -2.58 22.52
C PRO A 44 -17.39 -3.25 21.30
N ARG A 45 -18.68 -2.96 21.04
CA ARG A 45 -19.44 -3.53 19.91
C ARG A 45 -18.95 -3.12 18.51
N HIS A 46 -18.01 -2.19 18.37
CA HIS A 46 -17.60 -1.63 17.07
C HIS A 46 -16.07 -1.54 16.94
N ARG A 47 -15.57 -1.90 15.75
CA ARG A 47 -14.26 -2.54 15.50
C ARG A 47 -13.18 -1.63 14.88
N HIS A 48 -13.32 -0.31 14.96
CA HIS A 48 -12.40 0.62 14.31
C HIS A 48 -11.54 1.35 15.35
N GLN A 49 -10.52 0.69 15.92
CA GLN A 49 -9.68 1.36 16.91
C GLN A 49 -8.23 0.87 17.00
N TYR A 50 -7.66 0.33 15.91
CA TYR A 50 -6.22 0.02 15.88
C TYR A 50 -5.39 0.95 14.99
N ASP A 51 -6.01 1.94 14.36
CA ASP A 51 -5.26 3.00 13.66
C ASP A 51 -5.06 4.21 14.58
N ARG A 52 -3.92 4.19 15.28
CA ARG A 52 -3.13 5.38 15.64
C ARG A 52 -3.65 6.38 16.71
N PHE A 53 -4.69 6.08 17.48
CA PHE A 53 -5.08 6.93 18.63
C PHE A 53 -5.37 6.12 19.90
N VAL A 54 -4.32 5.73 20.62
CA VAL A 54 -4.43 5.28 22.02
C VAL A 54 -4.55 6.51 22.92
N ASN A 55 -5.65 7.28 22.77
CA ASN A 55 -6.12 8.19 23.81
C ASN A 55 -7.27 7.51 24.55
N HIS A 56 -6.97 6.37 25.19
CA HIS A 56 -7.89 5.79 26.17
C HIS A 56 -7.60 6.43 27.53
N PRO A 57 -8.61 6.90 28.29
CA PRO A 57 -8.37 7.27 29.68
C PRO A 57 -7.83 6.03 30.40
N PRO A 58 -6.74 6.17 31.17
CA PRO A 58 -6.08 5.01 31.76
C PRO A 58 -7.03 4.31 32.74
N TYR A 59 -6.92 2.99 32.85
CA TYR A 59 -7.80 2.19 33.71
C TYR A 59 -7.50 2.47 35.18
N ARG A 60 -8.55 2.78 35.95
CA ARG A 60 -8.42 3.13 37.37
C ARG A 60 -8.08 1.89 38.19
N VAL A 61 -6.95 1.93 38.89
CA VAL A 61 -6.56 0.90 39.86
C VAL A 61 -7.12 1.27 41.22
N GLU A 62 -7.88 0.37 41.82
CA GLU A 62 -8.41 0.54 43.18
C GLU A 62 -7.79 -0.46 44.13
N ARG A 63 -7.37 0.01 45.31
CA ARG A 63 -6.98 -0.87 46.39
C ARG A 63 -8.20 -1.07 47.30
N PRO A 64 -8.59 -2.32 47.62
CA PRO A 64 -9.77 -2.59 48.44
C PRO A 64 -9.72 -1.83 49.78
N GLY A 65 -10.74 -1.01 50.03
CA GLY A 65 -10.84 -0.19 51.24
C GLY A 65 -10.08 1.13 51.25
N GLU A 66 -9.20 1.39 50.27
CA GLU A 66 -8.39 2.63 50.18
C GLU A 66 -8.78 3.52 48.99
N GLY A 67 -9.63 3.03 48.07
CA GLY A 67 -10.09 3.80 46.92
C GLY A 67 -9.08 3.79 45.74
N PRO A 68 -9.20 4.75 44.80
CA PRO A 68 -8.33 4.79 43.62
C PRO A 68 -6.89 5.15 44.00
N VAL A 69 -5.95 4.28 43.64
CA VAL A 69 -4.52 4.41 43.95
C VAL A 69 -3.67 4.74 42.73
N GLY A 70 -4.25 4.77 41.54
CA GLY A 70 -3.57 5.17 40.31
C GLY A 70 -4.35 4.82 39.06
N TYR A 71 -3.69 4.99 37.92
CA TYR A 71 -4.20 4.59 36.63
C TYR A 71 -3.14 3.80 35.87
N ILE A 72 -3.55 2.84 35.04
CA ILE A 72 -2.69 2.01 34.20
C ILE A 72 -3.18 2.06 32.76
N ASP A 73 -2.26 2.22 31.82
CA ASP A 73 -2.53 2.03 30.40
C ASP A 73 -2.65 0.53 30.12
N LEU A 74 -3.82 0.13 29.59
CA LEU A 74 -4.14 -1.25 29.29
C LEU A 74 -4.35 -1.40 27.79
N ASP A 75 -3.57 -2.27 27.17
CA ASP A 75 -3.78 -2.69 25.78
C ASP A 75 -4.38 -4.10 25.75
N ILE A 76 -5.47 -4.26 25.01
CA ILE A 76 -6.06 -5.58 24.75
C ILE A 76 -5.54 -6.03 23.39
N ALA A 77 -4.68 -7.03 23.38
CA ALA A 77 -4.07 -7.60 22.17
C ALA A 77 -4.30 -9.11 22.10
N PRO A 78 -4.38 -9.69 20.90
CA PRO A 78 -4.28 -11.14 20.76
C PRO A 78 -2.88 -11.62 21.21
N PRO A 79 -2.71 -12.90 21.55
CA PRO A 79 -1.42 -13.45 22.02
C PRO A 79 -0.25 -13.21 21.07
N VAL A 80 -0.54 -13.09 19.77
CA VAL A 80 0.40 -12.76 18.73
C VAL A 80 -0.32 -11.92 17.67
N VAL A 81 0.39 -10.96 17.07
CA VAL A 81 -0.02 -10.23 15.89
C VAL A 81 1.03 -10.45 14.81
N ILE A 82 0.59 -10.55 13.57
CA ILE A 82 1.47 -10.59 12.40
C ILE A 82 1.06 -9.53 11.38
N ASP A 83 2.01 -9.07 10.58
CA ASP A 83 1.76 -8.26 9.39
C ASP A 83 2.54 -8.81 8.20
N LEU A 84 1.90 -8.77 7.03
CA LEU A 84 2.42 -9.26 5.76
C LEU A 84 2.78 -8.07 4.87
N ASP A 85 4.08 -7.85 4.67
CA ASP A 85 4.67 -6.83 3.79
C ASP A 85 5.79 -7.52 2.98
N PRO A 86 5.84 -7.43 1.64
CA PRO A 86 5.18 -6.44 0.79
C PRO A 86 3.67 -6.66 0.59
N SER A 87 2.88 -5.58 0.64
CA SER A 87 1.58 -5.49 -0.04
C SER A 87 1.73 -4.61 -1.29
N PRO A 88 1.24 -5.01 -2.47
CA PRO A 88 0.62 -6.30 -2.80
C PRO A 88 1.64 -7.44 -2.98
N ILE A 89 1.19 -8.69 -2.94
CA ILE A 89 2.05 -9.87 -3.11
C ILE A 89 2.04 -10.37 -4.56
N ARG A 90 3.13 -10.15 -5.30
CA ARG A 90 3.34 -10.78 -6.61
C ARG A 90 4.08 -12.11 -6.40
N LEU A 91 3.41 -13.21 -6.74
CA LEU A 91 4.01 -14.54 -6.75
C LEU A 91 4.69 -14.82 -8.10
N VAL A 92 5.72 -15.65 -8.07
CA VAL A 92 6.43 -16.11 -9.27
C VAL A 92 6.53 -17.64 -9.29
N PRO A 93 6.62 -18.28 -10.47
CA PRO A 93 7.06 -19.67 -10.54
C PRO A 93 8.47 -19.82 -9.95
N GLY A 94 8.71 -20.91 -9.21
CA GLY A 94 9.98 -21.13 -8.52
C GLY A 94 10.04 -20.43 -7.15
N GLU A 95 11.17 -19.77 -6.87
CA GLU A 95 11.49 -19.25 -5.54
C GLU A 95 10.71 -17.98 -5.18
N ASN A 96 10.05 -18.01 -4.03
CA ASN A 96 9.34 -16.86 -3.46
C ASN A 96 9.85 -16.62 -2.03
N THR A 97 9.91 -15.35 -1.65
CA THR A 97 10.28 -14.93 -0.30
C THR A 97 9.23 -13.96 0.24
N ILE A 98 8.66 -14.26 1.41
CA ILE A 98 7.65 -13.42 2.06
C ILE A 98 8.10 -13.10 3.49
N PRO A 99 8.53 -11.86 3.79
CA PRO A 99 8.75 -11.41 5.14
C PRO A 99 7.43 -11.29 5.91
N VAL A 100 7.49 -11.55 7.21
CA VAL A 100 6.36 -11.40 8.13
C VAL A 100 6.87 -10.66 9.35
N GLN A 101 6.28 -9.51 9.65
CA GLN A 101 6.50 -8.83 10.91
C GLN A 101 5.67 -9.53 11.97
N VAL A 102 6.26 -9.75 13.14
CA VAL A 102 5.65 -10.55 14.20
C VAL A 102 5.78 -9.83 15.53
N GLN A 103 4.72 -9.86 16.33
CA GLN A 103 4.75 -9.32 17.68
C GLN A 103 4.00 -10.24 18.64
N THR A 104 4.72 -10.79 19.61
CA THR A 104 4.16 -11.64 20.66
C THR A 104 3.75 -10.80 21.87
N TYR A 105 2.53 -11.02 22.34
CA TYR A 105 1.98 -10.43 23.58
C TYR A 105 1.78 -11.48 24.68
N ASP A 106 2.02 -12.75 24.36
CA ASP A 106 1.90 -13.89 25.23
C ASP A 106 3.17 -14.09 26.08
N PRO A 107 3.16 -13.78 27.37
CA PRO A 107 4.37 -13.81 28.19
C PRO A 107 4.83 -15.22 28.58
N GLU A 108 3.98 -16.23 28.35
CA GLU A 108 4.29 -17.64 28.60
C GLU A 108 4.76 -18.35 27.31
N ALA A 109 4.71 -17.68 26.16
CA ALA A 109 5.19 -18.25 24.90
C ALA A 109 6.71 -18.23 24.84
N GLU A 110 7.33 -19.40 24.68
CA GLU A 110 8.76 -19.54 24.36
C GLU A 110 8.99 -19.53 22.84
N ALA A 111 7.98 -19.94 22.07
CA ALA A 111 7.98 -19.99 20.62
C ALA A 111 6.56 -19.80 20.07
N MET A 112 6.49 -19.51 18.78
CA MET A 112 5.27 -19.44 18.00
C MET A 112 5.42 -20.20 16.68
N LEU A 113 4.30 -20.70 16.19
CA LEU A 113 4.20 -21.36 14.89
C LEU A 113 3.55 -20.40 13.90
N LEU A 114 4.23 -20.16 12.78
CA LEU A 114 3.70 -19.43 11.65
C LEU A 114 3.40 -20.42 10.53
N MET A 115 2.16 -20.45 10.06
CA MET A 115 1.73 -21.27 8.93
C MET A 115 1.38 -20.36 7.76
N LEU A 116 2.12 -20.47 6.66
CA LEU A 116 1.80 -19.84 5.39
C LEU A 116 1.03 -20.80 4.51
N THR A 117 -0.03 -20.33 3.86
CA THR A 117 -0.77 -21.10 2.85
C THR A 117 -1.00 -20.25 1.61
N VAL A 118 -0.82 -20.84 0.43
CA VAL A 118 -1.16 -20.27 -0.87
C VAL A 118 -2.34 -21.03 -1.46
N MET A 119 -3.42 -20.31 -1.76
CA MET A 119 -4.66 -20.85 -2.30
C MET A 119 -5.06 -20.12 -3.60
N PRO A 120 -5.89 -20.72 -4.47
CA PRO A 120 -6.57 -19.99 -5.54
C PRO A 120 -7.36 -18.78 -5.01
N GLY A 121 -7.47 -17.72 -5.83
CA GLY A 121 -8.03 -16.43 -5.43
C GLY A 121 -9.49 -16.46 -4.97
N ASP A 122 -10.27 -17.39 -5.53
CA ASP A 122 -11.68 -17.66 -5.24
C ASP A 122 -11.88 -18.69 -4.11
N TYR A 123 -10.79 -19.22 -3.54
CA TYR A 123 -10.78 -20.35 -2.60
C TYR A 123 -11.39 -21.64 -3.17
N GLU A 124 -11.63 -21.71 -4.48
CA GLU A 124 -12.10 -22.92 -5.16
C GLU A 124 -10.90 -23.68 -5.73
N GLY A 125 -10.64 -24.87 -5.20
CA GLY A 125 -9.56 -25.74 -5.66
C GLY A 125 -8.66 -26.23 -4.53
N ASP A 126 -7.59 -26.92 -4.94
CA ASP A 126 -6.63 -27.50 -4.00
C ASP A 126 -5.66 -26.45 -3.45
N LEU A 127 -5.18 -26.70 -2.24
CA LEU A 127 -4.06 -25.97 -1.63
C LEU A 127 -2.83 -26.05 -2.55
N ILE A 128 -2.29 -24.88 -2.92
CA ILE A 128 -1.14 -24.79 -3.82
C ILE A 128 0.17 -25.03 -3.07
N HIS A 129 0.27 -24.46 -1.87
CA HIS A 129 1.45 -24.55 -1.03
C HIS A 129 1.10 -24.29 0.43
N ASP A 130 1.76 -24.99 1.35
CA ASP A 130 1.82 -24.66 2.76
C ASP A 130 3.23 -24.79 3.32
N GLU A 131 3.57 -23.91 4.26
CA GLU A 131 4.86 -23.93 4.95
C GLU A 131 4.67 -23.57 6.42
N LEU A 132 5.27 -24.39 7.30
CA LEU A 132 5.29 -24.17 8.74
C LEU A 132 6.67 -23.68 9.18
N LEU A 133 6.71 -22.56 9.89
CA LEU A 133 7.91 -22.05 10.55
C LEU A 133 7.70 -21.98 12.06
N GLU A 134 8.67 -22.46 12.82
CA GLU A 134 8.75 -22.22 14.26
C GLU A 134 9.70 -21.06 14.52
N VAL A 135 9.23 -20.07 15.27
CA VAL A 135 9.94 -18.82 15.53
C VAL A 135 9.97 -18.58 17.04
N VAL A 136 11.11 -18.13 17.57
CA VAL A 136 11.22 -17.76 18.99
C VAL A 136 10.30 -16.58 19.31
N ALA A 137 9.70 -16.56 20.50
CA ALA A 137 8.67 -15.57 20.87
C ALA A 137 9.17 -14.11 20.82
N GLU A 138 10.47 -13.88 20.99
CA GLU A 138 11.11 -12.56 20.97
C GLU A 138 11.41 -12.05 19.55
N ALA A 139 11.24 -12.87 18.51
CA ALA A 139 11.47 -12.43 17.15
C ALA A 139 10.46 -11.36 16.74
N THR A 140 10.96 -10.29 16.13
CA THR A 140 10.13 -9.23 15.54
C THR A 140 9.85 -9.45 14.06
N GLU A 141 10.58 -10.37 13.43
CA GLU A 141 10.46 -10.70 12.02
C GLU A 141 10.70 -12.19 11.78
N ALA A 142 10.04 -12.72 10.76
CA ALA A 142 10.27 -14.04 10.19
C ALA A 142 10.24 -13.94 8.66
N THR A 143 10.74 -14.96 7.96
CA THR A 143 10.73 -14.97 6.49
C THR A 143 10.40 -16.37 6.02
N PHE A 144 9.35 -16.49 5.20
CA PHE A 144 9.04 -17.69 4.45
C PHE A 144 9.86 -17.72 3.16
N GLN A 145 10.45 -18.88 2.87
CA GLN A 145 11.18 -19.14 1.62
C GLN A 145 10.64 -20.43 1.04
N PHE A 146 9.85 -20.32 -0.02
CA PHE A 146 9.14 -21.46 -0.59
C PHE A 146 9.23 -21.50 -2.11
N MET A 147 9.03 -22.71 -2.63
CA MET A 147 9.00 -22.99 -4.06
C MET A 147 7.56 -23.20 -4.52
N LEU A 148 7.12 -22.39 -5.47
CA LEU A 148 5.89 -22.64 -6.22
C LEU A 148 6.20 -23.47 -7.48
N PRO A 149 5.28 -24.33 -7.93
CA PRO A 149 5.49 -25.12 -9.14
C PRO A 149 5.76 -24.23 -10.37
N ASP A 150 6.68 -24.64 -11.24
CA ASP A 150 6.92 -23.97 -12.53
C ASP A 150 5.65 -23.92 -13.42
N THR A 151 4.69 -24.79 -13.13
CA THR A 151 3.40 -24.88 -13.82
C THR A 151 2.30 -24.04 -13.18
N ILE A 152 2.60 -23.22 -12.17
CA ILE A 152 1.60 -22.35 -11.55
C ILE A 152 1.03 -21.40 -12.60
N ALA A 153 -0.30 -21.36 -12.71
CA ALA A 153 -0.97 -20.58 -13.73
C ALA A 153 -0.90 -19.08 -13.41
N PRO A 154 -0.83 -18.19 -14.41
CA PRO A 154 -1.12 -16.78 -14.21
C PRO A 154 -2.54 -16.60 -13.67
N GLY A 155 -2.72 -15.71 -12.69
CA GLY A 155 -4.02 -15.48 -12.10
C GLY A 155 -3.97 -15.00 -10.65
N SER A 156 -5.15 -14.93 -10.05
CA SER A 156 -5.35 -14.47 -8.67
C SER A 156 -5.21 -15.62 -7.66
N TYR A 157 -4.56 -15.32 -6.55
CA TYR A 157 -4.26 -16.21 -5.44
C TYR A 157 -4.53 -15.48 -4.10
N GLN A 158 -4.48 -16.24 -3.01
CA GLN A 158 -4.49 -15.70 -1.65
C GLN A 158 -3.29 -16.25 -0.91
N VAL A 159 -2.56 -15.37 -0.22
CA VAL A 159 -1.56 -15.76 0.77
C VAL A 159 -2.16 -15.49 2.13
N MET A 160 -2.32 -16.53 2.93
CA MET A 160 -2.70 -16.43 4.32
C MET A 160 -1.51 -16.84 5.18
N VAL A 161 -1.16 -16.01 6.15
CA VAL A 161 -0.27 -16.42 7.24
C VAL A 161 -1.06 -16.43 8.52
N ARG A 162 -0.82 -17.45 9.34
CA ARG A 162 -1.41 -17.58 10.66
C ARG A 162 -0.35 -17.86 11.70
N ALA A 163 -0.42 -17.13 12.80
CA ALA A 163 0.45 -17.28 13.95
C ALA A 163 -0.30 -17.92 15.13
N VAL A 164 0.35 -18.84 15.84
CA VAL A 164 -0.18 -19.51 17.04
C VAL A 164 0.92 -19.63 18.11
N THR A 165 0.60 -19.29 19.36
CA THR A 165 1.54 -19.37 20.50
C THR A 165 1.35 -20.62 21.38
N ASP A 166 0.36 -21.46 21.08
CA ASP A 166 -0.02 -22.62 21.88
C ASP A 166 0.88 -23.85 21.59
N PRO A 167 1.61 -24.40 22.58
CA PRO A 167 2.47 -25.57 22.40
C PRO A 167 1.74 -26.85 21.93
N GLU A 168 0.45 -27.00 22.26
CA GLU A 168 -0.34 -28.19 21.85
C GLU A 168 -0.67 -28.19 20.35
N SER A 169 -0.60 -27.02 19.70
CA SER A 169 -0.85 -26.84 18.26
C SER A 169 0.18 -27.56 17.37
N ARG A 170 1.29 -28.03 17.95
CA ARG A 170 2.31 -28.86 17.29
C ARG A 170 1.80 -30.25 16.87
N SER A 171 0.68 -30.71 17.43
CA SER A 171 0.19 -32.09 17.29
C SER A 171 -1.10 -32.24 16.49
N ALA A 172 -1.77 -31.13 16.16
CA ALA A 172 -2.95 -31.14 15.31
C ALA A 172 -2.53 -30.99 13.84
N GLU A 173 -3.33 -31.53 12.92
CA GLU A 173 -3.31 -31.06 11.53
C GLU A 173 -3.31 -29.52 11.58
N PRO A 174 -2.41 -28.82 10.87
CA PRO A 174 -2.28 -27.37 10.98
C PRO A 174 -3.61 -26.64 10.80
N PHE A 175 -4.57 -27.23 10.09
CA PHE A 175 -5.94 -26.74 9.91
C PHE A 175 -6.86 -26.85 11.15
N LEU A 176 -6.64 -27.82 12.04
CA LEU A 176 -7.45 -28.05 13.25
C LEU A 176 -6.96 -27.25 14.47
N ALA A 177 -5.66 -26.94 14.56
CA ALA A 177 -5.10 -26.04 15.58
C ALA A 177 -5.69 -24.61 15.54
N LEU A 178 -6.37 -24.27 14.44
CA LEU A 178 -6.83 -22.91 14.09
C LEU A 178 -8.11 -22.47 14.80
N THR A 179 -8.62 -23.30 15.70
CA THR A 179 -9.86 -23.06 16.44
C THR A 179 -9.63 -22.63 17.89
N ASN A 180 -8.37 -22.40 18.31
CA ASN A 180 -8.06 -21.90 19.64
C ASN A 180 -8.02 -20.36 19.70
N ASN A 181 -8.24 -19.83 20.90
CA ASN A 181 -8.23 -18.40 21.21
C ASN A 181 -6.82 -17.76 21.18
N ARG A 182 -5.78 -18.51 20.77
CA ARG A 182 -4.37 -18.06 20.71
C ARG A 182 -3.82 -17.95 19.29
N SER A 183 -4.70 -17.77 18.31
CA SER A 183 -4.33 -17.62 16.90
C SER A 183 -4.68 -16.24 16.34
N TYR A 184 -3.83 -15.72 15.46
CA TYR A 184 -4.07 -14.54 14.64
C TYR A 184 -3.72 -14.85 13.19
N ALA A 185 -4.56 -14.41 12.25
CA ALA A 185 -4.38 -14.69 10.83
C ALA A 185 -4.53 -13.42 10.01
N VAL A 186 -3.70 -13.29 8.98
CA VAL A 186 -3.78 -12.24 7.97
C VAL A 186 -3.84 -12.92 6.61
N THR A 187 -4.79 -12.48 5.80
CA THR A 187 -4.88 -12.87 4.39
C THR A 187 -4.62 -11.65 3.52
N ARG A 188 -3.81 -11.83 2.49
CA ARG A 188 -3.50 -10.83 1.47
C ARG A 188 -3.81 -11.39 0.08
N PRO A 189 -4.43 -10.59 -0.80
CA PRO A 189 -4.48 -10.91 -2.21
C PRO A 189 -3.07 -11.10 -2.76
N ALA A 190 -2.91 -12.09 -3.63
CA ALA A 190 -1.68 -12.35 -4.34
C ALA A 190 -1.98 -12.65 -5.82
N ALA A 191 -1.00 -12.50 -6.70
CA ALA A 191 -1.18 -12.86 -8.10
C ALA A 191 0.12 -13.31 -8.76
N VAL A 192 0.00 -14.25 -9.68
CA VAL A 192 1.08 -14.63 -10.61
C VAL A 192 0.90 -13.80 -11.88
N LEU A 193 1.81 -12.84 -12.09
CA LEU A 193 1.81 -11.90 -13.22
C LEU A 193 3.12 -12.05 -14.00
N PRO A 194 3.33 -13.09 -14.83
CA PRO A 194 4.64 -13.34 -15.44
C PRO A 194 5.02 -12.28 -16.47
N ASP A 195 4.05 -11.72 -17.18
CA ASP A 195 4.26 -10.81 -18.31
C ASP A 195 4.32 -9.32 -17.89
N VAL A 196 4.80 -9.04 -16.66
CA VAL A 196 4.93 -7.65 -16.17
C VAL A 196 6.33 -7.39 -15.65
N SER A 197 6.99 -6.40 -16.24
CA SER A 197 8.27 -5.86 -15.77
C SER A 197 8.44 -4.42 -16.21
N VAL A 198 9.22 -3.65 -15.45
CA VAL A 198 9.78 -2.40 -15.97
C VAL A 198 10.92 -2.70 -16.95
N THR A 199 11.39 -1.68 -17.69
CA THR A 199 12.63 -1.82 -18.46
C THR A 199 13.80 -2.19 -17.54
N GLU A 200 14.67 -3.09 -18.01
CA GLU A 200 15.80 -3.61 -17.23
C GLU A 200 16.72 -2.49 -16.72
N GLY A 201 17.11 -2.58 -15.44
CA GLY A 201 18.02 -1.63 -14.80
C GLY A 201 17.42 -0.25 -14.52
N LEU A 202 16.09 -0.11 -14.54
CA LEU A 202 15.40 1.14 -14.25
C LEU A 202 15.57 1.54 -12.76
N ARG A 203 16.10 2.74 -12.51
CA ARG A 203 16.26 3.31 -11.17
C ARG A 203 15.19 4.37 -10.95
N VAL A 204 14.30 4.14 -9.99
CA VAL A 204 13.11 4.99 -9.77
C VAL A 204 13.18 5.65 -8.40
N GLY A 205 13.21 6.98 -8.38
CA GLY A 205 12.95 7.75 -7.17
C GLY A 205 11.49 7.67 -6.78
N PHE A 206 11.18 7.41 -5.51
CA PHE A 206 9.80 7.31 -5.04
C PHE A 206 9.56 8.26 -3.86
N VAL A 207 8.61 9.19 -4.02
CA VAL A 207 8.17 10.08 -2.94
C VAL A 207 6.89 9.50 -2.34
N ARG A 208 7.07 8.67 -1.31
CA ARG A 208 6.00 7.99 -0.58
C ARG A 208 5.03 8.96 0.09
N SER A 209 3.74 8.63 0.07
CA SER A 209 2.70 9.32 0.86
C SER A 209 2.24 8.49 2.07
N TYR A 210 1.25 7.61 1.93
CA TYR A 210 0.56 6.96 3.06
C TYR A 210 1.06 5.55 3.37
N ASP A 211 1.33 4.77 2.33
CA ASP A 211 1.61 3.35 2.40
C ASP A 211 2.77 2.97 1.46
N GLN A 212 3.00 1.66 1.29
CA GLN A 212 4.10 1.12 0.49
C GLN A 212 3.61 0.42 -0.79
N VAL A 213 2.32 0.49 -1.13
CA VAL A 213 1.72 -0.29 -2.21
C VAL A 213 2.38 -0.02 -3.55
N THR A 214 2.42 1.25 -3.96
CA THR A 214 3.02 1.66 -5.25
C THR A 214 4.52 1.36 -5.27
N GLU A 215 5.20 1.53 -4.14
CA GLU A 215 6.64 1.27 -3.99
C GLU A 215 6.96 -0.22 -4.14
N ASN A 216 6.20 -1.07 -3.45
CA ASN A 216 6.32 -2.51 -3.49
C ASN A 216 6.00 -3.04 -4.88
N ALA A 217 4.97 -2.49 -5.56
CA ALA A 217 4.67 -2.82 -6.94
C ALA A 217 5.85 -2.49 -7.88
N LEU A 218 6.48 -1.33 -7.74
CA LEU A 218 7.67 -0.97 -8.53
C LEU A 218 8.83 -1.96 -8.34
N ARG A 219 9.13 -2.33 -7.09
CA ARG A 219 10.15 -3.35 -6.79
C ARG A 219 9.77 -4.71 -7.37
N ALA A 220 8.52 -5.10 -7.20
CA ALA A 220 8.01 -6.36 -7.70
C ALA A 220 8.07 -6.44 -9.24
N MET A 221 7.96 -5.31 -9.96
CA MET A 221 8.16 -5.22 -11.40
C MET A 221 9.65 -5.20 -11.83
N GLY A 222 10.59 -5.15 -10.89
CA GLY A 222 12.03 -5.19 -11.15
C GLY A 222 12.74 -3.84 -11.15
N ALA A 223 12.11 -2.77 -10.68
CA ALA A 223 12.77 -1.47 -10.55
C ALA A 223 13.69 -1.43 -9.32
N GLU A 224 14.85 -0.76 -9.45
CA GLU A 224 15.63 -0.34 -8.29
C GLU A 224 14.96 0.91 -7.69
N VAL A 225 14.19 0.72 -6.63
CA VAL A 225 13.44 1.82 -6.00
C VAL A 225 14.27 2.52 -4.94
N VAL A 226 14.44 3.82 -5.13
CA VAL A 226 15.11 4.75 -4.22
C VAL A 226 14.06 5.62 -3.54
N VAL A 227 13.80 5.37 -2.25
CA VAL A 227 12.88 6.22 -1.49
C VAL A 227 13.51 7.61 -1.27
N LEU A 228 12.76 8.66 -1.65
CA LEU A 228 13.16 10.05 -1.47
C LEU A 228 12.53 10.59 -0.18
N ASP A 229 13.23 10.39 0.92
CA ASP A 229 12.92 11.03 2.20
C ASP A 229 13.19 12.55 2.18
N SER A 230 12.93 13.24 3.29
CA SER A 230 13.12 14.68 3.40
C SER A 230 14.55 15.13 3.13
N THR A 231 15.54 14.34 3.54
CA THR A 231 16.96 14.65 3.31
C THR A 231 17.32 14.46 1.85
N ALA A 232 16.88 13.36 1.25
CA ALA A 232 17.12 13.05 -0.15
C ALA A 232 16.48 14.10 -1.08
N LEU A 233 15.24 14.51 -0.80
CA LEU A 233 14.56 15.59 -1.53
C LEU A 233 15.34 16.91 -1.46
N ALA A 234 15.94 17.21 -0.31
CA ALA A 234 16.71 18.43 -0.12
C ALA A 234 18.09 18.39 -0.82
N THR A 235 18.81 17.27 -0.75
CA THR A 235 20.27 17.27 -1.04
C THR A 235 20.77 16.20 -1.99
N ARG A 236 20.04 15.10 -2.23
CA ARG A 236 20.54 13.96 -3.02
C ARG A 236 20.62 14.32 -4.50
N ASP A 237 21.74 14.07 -5.17
CA ASP A 237 21.80 14.11 -6.64
C ASP A 237 20.69 13.24 -7.25
N LEU A 238 19.90 13.83 -8.17
CA LEU A 238 18.77 13.17 -8.82
C LEU A 238 19.14 12.68 -10.23
N SER A 239 20.32 13.03 -10.74
CA SER A 239 20.77 12.69 -12.10
C SER A 239 21.02 11.20 -12.32
N ASP A 240 21.10 10.42 -11.23
CA ASP A 240 21.26 8.96 -11.25
C ASP A 240 19.93 8.20 -11.33
N LEU A 241 18.80 8.90 -11.34
CA LEU A 241 17.45 8.34 -11.42
C LEU A 241 16.90 8.49 -12.84
N ASP A 242 16.27 7.44 -13.35
CA ASP A 242 15.61 7.45 -14.66
C ASP A 242 14.25 8.16 -14.58
N ALA A 243 13.51 7.88 -13.51
CA ALA A 243 12.19 8.45 -13.25
C ALA A 243 12.02 8.77 -11.77
N ILE A 244 11.15 9.74 -11.47
CA ILE A 244 10.65 9.98 -10.12
C ILE A 244 9.13 9.84 -10.13
N VAL A 245 8.59 9.08 -9.18
CA VAL A 245 7.15 8.92 -8.96
C VAL A 245 6.76 9.65 -7.68
N LEU A 246 5.80 10.56 -7.79
CA LEU A 246 5.11 11.16 -6.66
C LEU A 246 3.82 10.38 -6.39
N ASP A 247 3.75 9.79 -5.20
CA ASP A 247 2.64 8.94 -4.80
C ASP A 247 1.32 9.73 -4.65
N ILE A 248 0.23 9.00 -4.45
CA ILE A 248 -1.11 9.56 -4.33
C ILE A 248 -1.12 10.68 -3.30
N ARG A 249 -1.62 11.84 -3.70
CA ARG A 249 -1.75 13.01 -2.82
C ARG A 249 -0.48 13.38 -2.06
N ALA A 250 0.72 13.12 -2.60
CA ALA A 250 1.98 13.40 -1.91
C ALA A 250 2.08 14.87 -1.45
N TYR A 251 1.67 15.84 -2.28
CA TYR A 251 1.60 17.26 -1.90
C TYR A 251 0.64 17.59 -0.74
N LEU A 252 -0.28 16.69 -0.35
CA LEU A 252 -1.06 16.87 0.87
C LEU A 252 -0.20 16.61 2.11
N VAL A 253 0.56 15.51 2.11
CA VAL A 253 1.17 14.96 3.34
C VAL A 253 2.67 15.22 3.45
N ARG A 254 3.31 15.77 2.40
CA ARG A 254 4.75 16.01 2.34
C ARG A 254 5.06 17.50 2.24
N ALA A 255 5.27 18.15 3.39
CA ALA A 255 5.68 19.55 3.45
C ALA A 255 7.07 19.78 2.83
N ASP A 256 7.98 18.82 3.00
CA ASP A 256 9.29 18.77 2.36
C ASP A 256 9.20 18.69 0.83
N LEU A 257 8.28 17.89 0.29
CA LEU A 257 8.01 17.86 -1.15
C LEU A 257 7.54 19.22 -1.67
N ARG A 258 6.60 19.87 -0.96
CA ARG A 258 6.15 21.24 -1.31
C ARG A 258 7.33 22.22 -1.30
N GLN A 259 8.17 22.16 -0.27
CA GLN A 259 9.35 23.01 -0.11
C GLN A 259 10.39 22.81 -1.23
N TYR A 260 10.63 21.57 -1.66
CA TYR A 260 11.67 21.24 -2.64
C TYR A 260 11.12 20.98 -4.06
N ASN A 261 9.86 21.30 -4.35
CA ASN A 261 9.27 21.07 -5.68
C ASN A 261 10.07 21.70 -6.83
N ALA A 262 10.56 22.93 -6.65
CA ALA A 262 11.34 23.62 -7.68
C ALA A 262 12.55 22.79 -8.15
N ARG A 263 13.18 22.06 -7.23
CA ARG A 263 14.32 21.18 -7.50
C ARG A 263 13.93 19.98 -8.36
N LEU A 264 12.73 19.42 -8.15
CA LEU A 264 12.18 18.36 -9.00
C LEU A 264 11.93 18.90 -10.41
N LEU A 265 11.33 20.10 -10.52
CA LEU A 265 11.10 20.71 -11.83
C LEU A 265 12.40 21.06 -12.56
N ASP A 266 13.44 21.48 -11.86
CA ASP A 266 14.77 21.72 -12.44
C ASP A 266 15.42 20.41 -12.93
N TRP A 267 15.25 19.32 -12.19
CA TRP A 267 15.68 17.99 -12.64
C TRP A 267 14.93 17.54 -13.89
N VAL A 268 13.60 17.73 -13.94
CA VAL A 268 12.80 17.46 -15.16
C VAL A 268 13.31 18.30 -16.34
N ARG A 269 13.51 19.61 -16.16
CA ARG A 269 14.05 20.50 -17.21
C ARG A 269 15.40 20.01 -17.76
N SER A 270 16.18 19.30 -16.95
CA SER A 270 17.51 18.77 -17.27
C SER A 270 17.49 17.32 -17.78
N GLY A 271 16.33 16.78 -18.17
CA GLY A 271 16.21 15.43 -18.74
C GLY A 271 15.44 14.42 -17.89
N GLY A 272 15.03 14.78 -16.67
CA GLY A 272 14.28 13.90 -15.79
C GLY A 272 12.86 13.56 -16.27
N HIS A 273 12.36 12.38 -15.89
CA HIS A 273 10.97 11.98 -16.09
C HIS A 273 10.18 11.95 -14.77
N LEU A 274 9.24 12.87 -14.58
CA LEU A 274 8.42 12.95 -13.36
C LEU A 274 7.00 12.44 -13.60
N VAL A 275 6.61 11.41 -12.86
CA VAL A 275 5.25 10.84 -12.83
C VAL A 275 4.55 11.31 -11.56
N VAL A 276 3.42 12.00 -11.70
CA VAL A 276 2.67 12.59 -10.59
C VAL A 276 1.29 11.96 -10.51
N GLY A 277 1.03 11.20 -9.44
CA GLY A 277 -0.28 10.66 -9.12
C GLY A 277 -1.29 11.76 -8.77
N TYR A 278 -2.56 11.41 -8.66
CA TYR A 278 -3.64 12.40 -8.49
C TYR A 278 -3.59 13.14 -7.15
N HIS A 279 -4.14 14.36 -7.15
CA HIS A 279 -4.38 15.20 -5.97
C HIS A 279 -5.82 15.69 -5.93
N LYS A 280 -6.21 16.38 -4.85
CA LYS A 280 -7.50 17.08 -4.76
C LYS A 280 -7.31 18.59 -4.98
N THR A 281 -8.39 19.24 -5.41
CA THR A 281 -8.41 20.70 -5.67
C THR A 281 -7.73 21.56 -4.58
N PHE A 282 -7.98 21.28 -3.30
CA PHE A 282 -7.52 22.12 -2.18
C PHE A 282 -6.03 21.98 -1.81
N GLU A 283 -5.36 20.94 -2.28
CA GLU A 283 -3.93 20.72 -2.04
C GLU A 283 -3.08 20.90 -3.32
N TRP A 284 -3.72 21.31 -4.41
CA TRP A 284 -3.09 21.40 -5.73
C TRP A 284 -3.29 22.73 -6.43
N ASN A 285 -4.52 23.28 -6.42
CA ASN A 285 -4.84 24.40 -7.29
C ASN A 285 -4.08 25.66 -6.84
N PRO A 286 -3.48 26.43 -7.77
CA PRO A 286 -2.63 27.57 -7.42
C PRO A 286 -3.35 28.63 -6.58
N GLY A 287 -2.61 29.25 -5.66
CA GLY A 287 -3.11 30.31 -4.77
C GLY A 287 -4.12 29.84 -3.73
N GLN A 288 -4.29 28.52 -3.53
CA GLN A 288 -5.14 27.99 -2.47
C GLN A 288 -4.37 27.85 -1.16
N THR A 289 -4.97 28.39 -0.10
CA THR A 289 -4.61 28.08 1.28
C THR A 289 -5.74 27.25 1.89
N SER A 290 -5.42 26.04 2.35
CA SER A 290 -6.41 25.14 2.94
C SER A 290 -5.93 24.54 4.25
N GLY A 291 -6.88 24.26 5.15
CA GLY A 291 -6.61 23.44 6.33
C GLY A 291 -6.53 21.97 5.93
N GLY A 292 -5.36 21.37 6.06
CA GLY A 292 -5.14 19.94 5.92
C GLY A 292 -5.91 19.15 6.98
N PHE A 293 -6.17 17.87 6.69
CA PHE A 293 -6.95 16.97 7.55
C PHE A 293 -6.38 16.81 8.97
N PHE A 294 -5.10 17.14 9.17
CA PHE A 294 -4.38 17.01 10.46
C PHE A 294 -3.97 18.35 11.07
N GLY A 295 -4.58 19.47 10.63
CA GLY A 295 -4.29 20.80 11.17
C GLY A 295 -3.06 21.51 10.55
N GLU A 296 -2.40 20.88 9.58
CA GLU A 296 -1.42 21.58 8.73
C GLU A 296 -2.10 22.62 7.84
N VAL A 297 -1.46 23.75 7.60
CA VAL A 297 -1.87 24.68 6.54
C VAL A 297 -1.14 24.28 5.27
N ILE A 298 -1.90 24.10 4.19
CA ILE A 298 -1.36 23.82 2.86
C ILE A 298 -1.47 25.11 2.06
N ASP A 299 -0.32 25.75 1.85
CA ASP A 299 -0.17 26.91 0.99
C ASP A 299 0.35 26.46 -0.37
N VAL A 300 -0.52 26.52 -1.38
CA VAL A 300 -0.15 26.26 -2.76
C VAL A 300 0.36 27.55 -3.39
N PRO A 301 1.58 27.56 -3.99
CA PRO A 301 2.10 28.74 -4.68
C PRO A 301 1.16 29.26 -5.79
N ASP A 302 1.25 30.55 -6.11
CA ASP A 302 0.43 31.17 -7.17
C ASP A 302 0.72 30.57 -8.56
N GLU A 303 1.94 30.06 -8.76
CA GLU A 303 2.36 29.33 -9.96
C GLU A 303 1.96 27.84 -9.95
N GLY A 304 1.57 27.29 -8.79
CA GLY A 304 1.27 25.87 -8.60
C GLY A 304 2.51 24.97 -8.51
N PHE A 305 2.27 23.65 -8.45
CA PHE A 305 3.35 22.65 -8.37
C PHE A 305 3.79 22.08 -9.72
N ALA A 306 2.93 22.18 -10.75
CA ALA A 306 3.20 21.67 -12.08
C ALA A 306 4.11 22.63 -12.88
N PRO A 307 4.86 22.14 -13.88
CA PRO A 307 5.72 22.99 -14.72
C PRO A 307 4.93 23.99 -15.56
N TYR A 308 3.70 23.63 -15.94
CA TYR A 308 2.77 24.40 -16.76
C TYR A 308 1.40 24.48 -16.05
N PRO A 309 0.56 25.49 -16.34
CA PRO A 309 -0.76 25.61 -15.72
C PRO A 309 -1.58 24.32 -15.79
N LEU A 310 -2.00 23.81 -14.62
CA LEU A 310 -2.84 22.63 -14.47
C LEU A 310 -3.72 22.82 -13.24
N MET A 311 -5.02 22.99 -13.44
CA MET A 311 -6.01 23.12 -12.37
C MET A 311 -6.93 21.91 -12.34
N LEU A 312 -7.09 21.33 -11.15
CA LEU A 312 -7.96 20.18 -10.92
C LEU A 312 -9.42 20.60 -10.80
N GLY A 313 -10.27 19.77 -11.36
CA GLY A 313 -11.71 19.73 -11.12
C GLY A 313 -12.07 18.76 -9.99
N ARG A 314 -13.37 18.50 -9.88
CA ARG A 314 -13.92 17.49 -8.95
C ARG A 314 -14.48 16.27 -9.66
N ASP A 315 -14.36 16.24 -10.99
CA ASP A 315 -14.91 15.18 -11.83
C ASP A 315 -14.13 13.88 -11.62
N ARG A 316 -14.86 12.77 -11.74
CA ARG A 316 -14.39 11.41 -11.47
C ARG A 316 -15.04 10.48 -12.49
N VAL A 317 -14.40 9.35 -12.74
CA VAL A 317 -15.03 8.20 -13.41
C VAL A 317 -15.10 7.09 -12.40
N THR A 318 -16.29 6.83 -11.91
CA THR A 318 -16.56 6.00 -10.73
C THR A 318 -16.96 4.57 -11.08
N PHE A 319 -17.39 4.31 -12.32
CA PHE A 319 -17.73 2.98 -12.79
C PHE A 319 -16.47 2.18 -13.14
N GLU A 320 -16.32 1.02 -12.51
CA GLU A 320 -15.22 0.07 -12.72
C GLU A 320 -15.12 -0.39 -14.19
N ASP A 321 -16.24 -0.49 -14.89
CA ASP A 321 -16.36 -0.95 -16.28
C ASP A 321 -16.48 0.20 -17.30
N ALA A 322 -16.28 1.45 -16.87
CA ALA A 322 -16.31 2.61 -17.77
C ALA A 322 -15.33 2.42 -18.94
N PRO A 323 -15.80 2.51 -20.21
CA PRO A 323 -14.93 2.34 -21.37
C PRO A 323 -13.82 3.37 -21.42
N VAL A 324 -12.62 2.90 -21.76
CA VAL A 324 -11.44 3.76 -21.91
C VAL A 324 -11.07 3.89 -23.38
N THR A 325 -10.92 5.13 -23.85
CA THR A 325 -10.48 5.46 -25.19
C THR A 325 -9.03 5.93 -25.16
N LEU A 326 -8.17 5.27 -25.92
CA LEU A 326 -6.81 5.75 -26.18
C LEU A 326 -6.87 6.88 -27.22
N LEU A 327 -6.55 8.10 -26.81
CA LEU A 327 -6.59 9.27 -27.70
C LEU A 327 -5.39 9.27 -28.68
N GLN A 328 -4.29 8.67 -28.26
CA GLN A 328 -3.06 8.51 -29.05
C GLN A 328 -2.62 7.04 -29.03
N PRO A 329 -3.35 6.12 -29.71
CA PRO A 329 -3.15 4.67 -29.57
C PRO A 329 -1.75 4.19 -30.02
N GLU A 330 -1.08 4.94 -30.89
CA GLU A 330 0.27 4.62 -31.37
C GLU A 330 1.38 5.17 -30.45
N HIS A 331 1.03 5.92 -29.39
CA HIS A 331 1.99 6.49 -28.46
C HIS A 331 2.76 5.38 -27.73
N VAL A 332 4.07 5.59 -27.53
CA VAL A 332 4.96 4.56 -26.98
C VAL A 332 4.56 4.09 -25.58
N LEU A 333 3.94 4.96 -24.77
CA LEU A 333 3.35 4.60 -23.47
C LEU A 333 2.29 3.49 -23.52
N PHE A 334 1.67 3.25 -24.68
CA PHE A 334 0.72 2.14 -24.87
C PHE A 334 1.33 0.94 -25.58
N ARG A 335 2.64 0.96 -25.87
CA ARG A 335 3.31 -0.08 -26.66
C ARG A 335 4.50 -0.71 -25.96
N LEU A 336 5.22 0.05 -25.12
CA LEU A 336 6.48 -0.40 -24.51
C LEU A 336 6.58 -0.03 -23.02
N PRO A 337 7.18 -0.93 -22.19
CA PRO A 337 7.61 -2.28 -22.54
C PRO A 337 6.44 -3.25 -22.81
N HIS A 338 5.22 -2.88 -22.42
CA HIS A 338 4.02 -3.70 -22.63
C HIS A 338 3.06 -3.08 -23.64
N ALA A 339 2.51 -3.91 -24.53
CA ALA A 339 1.41 -3.48 -25.38
C ALA A 339 0.11 -3.40 -24.56
N ILE A 340 -0.53 -2.24 -24.58
CA ILE A 340 -1.80 -2.00 -23.90
C ILE A 340 -2.94 -2.20 -24.88
N THR A 341 -3.88 -3.04 -24.48
CA THR A 341 -5.02 -3.49 -25.27
C THR A 341 -6.32 -3.16 -24.52
N PRO A 342 -7.50 -3.30 -25.16
CA PRO A 342 -8.77 -3.14 -24.46
C PRO A 342 -8.91 -4.01 -23.20
N ALA A 343 -8.33 -5.22 -23.21
CA ALA A 343 -8.39 -6.15 -22.06
C ALA A 343 -7.60 -5.67 -20.84
N ASP A 344 -6.66 -4.73 -21.00
CA ASP A 344 -5.92 -4.14 -19.89
C ASP A 344 -6.76 -3.21 -19.01
N TRP A 345 -7.97 -2.88 -19.49
CA TRP A 345 -8.93 -2.13 -18.71
C TRP A 345 -9.90 -3.06 -17.96
N ASP A 346 -9.89 -4.37 -18.18
CA ASP A 346 -10.80 -5.28 -17.48
C ASP A 346 -10.39 -5.48 -16.01
N GLY A 347 -11.38 -5.72 -15.14
CA GLY A 347 -11.16 -6.06 -13.73
C GLY A 347 -10.54 -4.95 -12.87
N TRP A 348 -10.64 -3.68 -13.30
CA TRP A 348 -10.28 -2.55 -12.44
C TRP A 348 -11.27 -2.44 -11.28
N VAL A 349 -10.77 -2.00 -10.13
CA VAL A 349 -11.57 -1.92 -8.89
C VAL A 349 -11.84 -0.46 -8.49
N GLN A 350 -13.03 -0.19 -7.96
CA GLN A 350 -13.56 1.13 -7.61
C GLN A 350 -13.52 2.14 -8.78
N GLU A 351 -13.01 3.35 -8.55
CA GLU A 351 -13.00 4.40 -9.56
C GLU A 351 -11.82 4.27 -10.54
N ARG A 352 -12.06 4.47 -11.84
CA ARG A 352 -10.99 4.59 -12.86
C ARG A 352 -10.07 5.76 -12.57
N GLY A 353 -10.67 6.93 -12.33
CA GLY A 353 -9.94 8.17 -12.17
C GLY A 353 -10.63 9.17 -11.25
N LEU A 354 -9.83 10.06 -10.67
CA LEU A 354 -10.15 10.86 -9.51
C LEU A 354 -9.67 12.29 -9.73
N TYR A 355 -10.55 13.28 -9.57
CA TYR A 355 -10.21 14.71 -9.62
C TYR A 355 -9.48 15.06 -10.92
N PHE A 356 -10.14 14.80 -12.04
CA PHE A 356 -9.61 15.09 -13.36
C PHE A 356 -9.23 16.58 -13.48
N PRO A 357 -8.14 16.92 -14.17
CA PRO A 357 -7.83 18.30 -14.53
C PRO A 357 -9.01 18.96 -15.26
N ALA A 358 -9.49 20.08 -14.75
CA ALA A 358 -10.58 20.84 -15.36
C ALA A 358 -10.08 21.82 -16.42
N THR A 359 -8.88 22.38 -16.22
CA THR A 359 -8.22 23.27 -17.18
C THR A 359 -6.72 23.04 -17.11
N TYR A 360 -6.04 23.02 -18.25
CA TYR A 360 -4.60 22.82 -18.35
C TYR A 360 -4.08 23.45 -19.65
N ASP A 361 -2.78 23.68 -19.69
CA ASP A 361 -2.07 24.27 -20.83
C ASP A 361 -2.03 23.34 -22.06
N ASP A 362 -2.05 23.90 -23.27
CA ASP A 362 -2.04 23.14 -24.54
C ASP A 362 -0.75 22.31 -24.75
N ARG A 363 0.30 22.55 -23.94
CA ARG A 363 1.52 21.72 -23.94
C ARG A 363 1.30 20.31 -23.41
N TYR A 364 0.19 20.05 -22.73
CA TYR A 364 -0.16 18.70 -22.28
C TYR A 364 -0.83 17.90 -23.40
N THR A 365 -0.19 16.80 -23.77
CA THR A 365 -0.78 15.79 -24.66
C THR A 365 -1.76 14.93 -23.87
N GLU A 366 -3.02 14.93 -24.31
CA GLU A 366 -4.07 14.05 -23.77
C GLU A 366 -3.90 12.63 -24.30
N LEU A 367 -3.80 11.65 -23.41
CA LEU A 367 -3.57 10.25 -23.81
C LEU A 367 -4.80 9.35 -23.63
N LEU A 368 -5.70 9.70 -22.70
CA LEU A 368 -6.89 8.92 -22.37
C LEU A 368 -8.16 9.78 -22.31
N ALA A 369 -9.27 9.19 -22.71
CA ALA A 369 -10.62 9.69 -22.42
C ALA A 369 -11.51 8.56 -21.88
N MET A 370 -12.41 8.89 -20.96
CA MET A 370 -13.35 7.96 -20.32
C MET A 370 -14.53 8.70 -19.70
N SER A 371 -15.65 8.04 -19.49
CA SER A 371 -16.81 8.64 -18.82
C SER A 371 -17.67 7.59 -18.15
N ASP A 372 -18.33 8.00 -17.06
CA ASP A 372 -19.41 7.22 -16.47
C ASP A 372 -20.63 7.18 -17.43
N PRO A 373 -21.50 6.15 -17.31
CA PRO A 373 -22.68 6.02 -18.17
C PRO A 373 -23.58 7.27 -18.12
N GLY A 374 -23.81 7.88 -19.29
CA GLY A 374 -24.67 9.07 -19.42
C GLY A 374 -23.95 10.41 -19.25
N GLU A 375 -22.65 10.40 -18.97
CA GLU A 375 -21.82 11.61 -18.87
C GLU A 375 -21.02 11.88 -20.16
N GLY A 376 -20.46 13.08 -20.28
CA GLY A 376 -19.54 13.43 -21.36
C GLY A 376 -18.14 12.86 -21.12
N PRO A 377 -17.35 12.59 -22.18
CA PRO A 377 -15.99 12.06 -22.04
C PRO A 377 -15.09 13.02 -21.26
N LEU A 378 -14.59 12.58 -20.12
CA LEU A 378 -13.54 13.25 -19.37
C LEU A 378 -12.19 12.90 -19.99
N ARG A 379 -11.39 13.95 -20.22
CA ARG A 379 -10.01 13.86 -20.71
C ARG A 379 -9.06 14.29 -19.61
N GLY A 380 -7.78 13.96 -19.77
CA GLY A 380 -6.74 14.40 -18.85
C GLY A 380 -6.52 13.50 -17.63
N SER A 381 -7.02 12.27 -17.64
CA SER A 381 -6.59 11.23 -16.69
C SER A 381 -5.15 10.79 -16.90
N LEU A 382 -4.58 11.08 -18.07
CA LEU A 382 -3.18 10.85 -18.40
C LEU A 382 -2.72 11.98 -19.33
N LEU A 383 -1.95 12.91 -18.77
CA LEU A 383 -1.41 14.08 -19.44
C LEU A 383 0.12 13.99 -19.46
N LEU A 384 0.72 14.12 -20.63
CA LEU A 384 2.17 14.14 -20.81
C LEU A 384 2.60 15.48 -21.40
N ALA A 385 3.63 16.10 -20.84
CA ALA A 385 4.21 17.32 -21.39
C ALA A 385 5.74 17.22 -21.44
N ASP A 386 6.31 17.76 -22.52
CA ASP A 386 7.73 18.00 -22.65
C ASP A 386 8.13 19.24 -21.84
N VAL A 387 9.20 19.14 -21.05
CA VAL A 387 9.67 20.20 -20.14
C VAL A 387 11.18 20.27 -20.21
N GLY A 388 11.70 21.27 -20.94
CA GLY A 388 13.14 21.34 -21.21
C GLY A 388 13.61 20.12 -21.99
N GLU A 389 14.54 19.36 -21.42
CA GLU A 389 15.05 18.11 -22.00
C GLU A 389 14.34 16.85 -21.46
N GLY A 390 13.48 17.00 -20.45
CA GLY A 390 12.76 15.89 -19.82
C GLY A 390 11.26 16.00 -19.99
N THR A 391 10.53 15.23 -19.19
CA THR A 391 9.09 15.02 -19.36
C THR A 391 8.35 15.00 -18.03
N TYR A 392 7.14 15.55 -18.04
CA TYR A 392 6.25 15.60 -16.88
C TYR A 392 4.94 14.89 -17.23
N LEU A 393 4.61 13.86 -16.48
CA LEU A 393 3.40 13.07 -16.64
C LEU A 393 2.50 13.26 -15.41
N TYR A 394 1.30 13.80 -15.61
CA TYR A 394 0.25 13.84 -14.59
C TYR A 394 -0.77 12.75 -14.87
N THR A 395 -1.22 12.05 -13.83
CA THR A 395 -2.24 11.02 -13.97
C THR A 395 -3.27 11.06 -12.85
N ALA A 396 -4.54 11.10 -13.27
CA ALA A 396 -5.69 11.06 -12.37
C ALA A 396 -6.17 9.63 -12.06
N LEU A 397 -5.49 8.60 -12.59
CA LEU A 397 -5.90 7.21 -12.43
C LEU A 397 -5.66 6.70 -11.00
N GLY A 398 -6.52 5.80 -10.53
CA GLY A 398 -6.50 5.27 -9.17
C GLY A 398 -5.41 4.22 -8.89
N TRP A 399 -4.13 4.52 -9.18
CA TRP A 399 -3.04 3.54 -9.19
C TRP A 399 -2.92 2.69 -7.94
N TYR A 400 -2.90 3.30 -6.75
CA TYR A 400 -2.74 2.57 -5.48
C TYR A 400 -3.72 1.39 -5.36
N ARG A 401 -4.98 1.59 -5.73
CA ARG A 401 -6.00 0.53 -5.68
C ARG A 401 -5.80 -0.53 -6.73
N GLN A 402 -5.47 -0.13 -7.95
CA GLN A 402 -5.29 -1.09 -9.05
C GLN A 402 -4.02 -1.93 -8.85
N LEU A 403 -2.97 -1.31 -8.33
CA LEU A 403 -1.73 -1.99 -7.98
C LEU A 403 -1.96 -2.93 -6.79
N GLU A 404 -2.61 -2.46 -5.73
CA GLU A 404 -2.99 -3.29 -4.56
C GLU A 404 -3.88 -4.48 -4.95
N ALA A 405 -4.83 -4.28 -5.86
CA ALA A 405 -5.70 -5.32 -6.38
C ALA A 405 -5.01 -6.26 -7.40
N LEU A 406 -3.72 -6.05 -7.69
CA LEU A 406 -2.95 -6.85 -8.64
C LEU A 406 -3.57 -6.90 -10.05
N ASN A 407 -4.22 -5.81 -10.48
CA ASN A 407 -4.83 -5.74 -11.80
C ASN A 407 -3.73 -5.82 -12.89
N PRO A 408 -3.72 -6.86 -13.76
CA PRO A 408 -2.63 -7.06 -14.71
C PRO A 408 -2.41 -5.90 -15.67
N GLY A 409 -3.49 -5.28 -16.15
CA GLY A 409 -3.41 -4.18 -17.11
C GLY A 409 -2.95 -2.87 -16.48
N ALA A 410 -3.37 -2.58 -15.25
CA ALA A 410 -2.85 -1.44 -14.50
C ALA A 410 -1.35 -1.60 -14.19
N TRP A 411 -0.91 -2.81 -13.84
CA TRP A 411 0.50 -3.12 -13.64
C TRP A 411 1.32 -2.93 -14.92
N ARG A 412 0.85 -3.43 -16.08
CA ARG A 412 1.49 -3.20 -17.38
C ARG A 412 1.57 -1.73 -17.75
N LEU A 413 0.46 -0.99 -17.63
CA LEU A 413 0.43 0.43 -17.96
C LEU A 413 1.34 1.23 -17.02
N PHE A 414 1.31 0.96 -15.71
CA PHE A 414 2.17 1.65 -14.76
C PHE A 414 3.67 1.38 -15.02
N ALA A 415 4.03 0.14 -15.40
CA ALA A 415 5.38 -0.19 -15.86
C ALA A 415 5.78 0.64 -17.10
N ASN A 416 4.87 0.83 -18.05
CA ASN A 416 5.11 1.71 -19.21
C ASN A 416 5.32 3.17 -18.80
N LEU A 417 4.52 3.70 -17.87
CA LEU A 417 4.66 5.08 -17.41
C LEU A 417 6.06 5.32 -16.85
N VAL A 418 6.52 4.46 -15.93
CA VAL A 418 7.83 4.67 -15.29
C VAL A 418 9.01 4.32 -16.21
N SER A 419 8.81 3.45 -17.19
CA SER A 419 9.85 3.05 -18.15
C SER A 419 9.99 3.99 -19.35
N TYR A 420 9.08 4.95 -19.51
CA TYR A 420 9.05 5.91 -20.60
C TYR A 420 10.41 6.50 -21.02
N PRO A 421 11.28 6.98 -20.10
CA PRO A 421 12.58 7.55 -20.48
C PRO A 421 13.53 6.55 -21.17
N ARG A 422 13.32 5.23 -21.02
CA ARG A 422 14.12 4.18 -21.66
C ARG A 422 13.46 3.58 -22.90
N THR A 423 12.18 3.89 -23.15
CA THR A 423 11.41 3.33 -24.27
C THR A 423 11.10 4.34 -25.36
N ASP A 424 11.16 5.65 -25.07
CA ASP A 424 10.99 6.70 -26.06
C ASP A 424 12.29 6.92 -26.86
N PRO A 425 12.31 6.63 -28.17
CA PRO A 425 13.51 6.76 -29.00
C PRO A 425 13.85 8.20 -29.42
N ALA A 426 13.00 9.20 -29.12
CA ALA A 426 13.17 10.56 -29.64
C ALA A 426 13.63 11.58 -28.56
N PRO A 427 14.70 12.36 -28.82
CA PRO A 427 15.00 13.54 -28.02
C PRO A 427 13.81 14.52 -28.01
N VAL A 428 13.54 15.17 -26.89
CA VAL A 428 12.42 16.12 -26.72
C VAL A 428 12.32 17.15 -27.87
N GLY A 429 13.46 17.65 -28.36
CA GLY A 429 13.50 18.63 -29.47
C GLY A 429 13.01 18.12 -30.84
N GLU A 430 12.86 16.81 -31.04
CA GLU A 430 12.39 16.21 -32.30
C GLU A 430 10.92 15.75 -32.24
N ARG A 431 10.29 15.74 -31.06
CA ARG A 431 8.89 15.30 -30.86
C ARG A 431 7.86 16.22 -31.50
N GLY A 432 8.19 17.50 -31.72
CA GLY A 432 7.30 18.53 -32.28
C GLY A 432 7.35 18.71 -33.81
N ARG A 433 8.04 17.86 -34.57
CA ARG A 433 8.19 18.03 -36.04
C ARG A 433 7.22 17.19 -36.89
N GLY A 434 6.27 16.50 -36.28
CA GLY A 434 5.30 15.67 -36.97
C GLY A 434 3.88 15.89 -36.49
N HIS A 435 3.27 17.01 -36.86
CA HIS A 435 1.83 17.10 -37.09
C HIS A 435 1.52 18.18 -38.13
#